data_AF-A0A8C2TNP0-F1
#
_entry.id   AF-A0A8C2TNP0-F1
#
_cell.length_a   1.000
_cell.length_b   1.000
_cell.length_c   1.000
_cell.angle_alpha   90.00
_cell.angle_beta   90.00
_cell.angle_gamma   90.00
#
_symmetry.space_group_name_H-M   'P 1'
#
loop_
_entity.id
_entity.type
_entity.pdbx_description
1 polymer ?
#
loop_
_entity_poly.entity_id
_entity_poly.type
_entity_poly.pdbx_seq_one_letter_code
_entity_poly.pdbx_strand_id
1 'polypeptide(L)'
;MALAGRLERNLARTIPLFPWAVTNTIPPLFLFIPLYKSTGTKEMEKLPRLEALLLTAVLENCIDQLAILGYIMPVSQEGKYQELPPAKQGSGETVTSKSLKSTEQKQQLGNSADPKRAQHPSKRATKPNAPSAEYLRKIQADRQYVSDVITATMKKMEESGTFDSLIEANGREKAKKSNLNDILIREEEGKKEIKSLQKQLQDVKKETEIELQNRNNVILYLKNELQKAEAKAAMEHRYMKKSTDLQVHQTQKKCSNEENRLNKEIEDLKRKTDEEIRVHVEAENFLRHSHKKVQEKLEYWMEKYENDTDAKDKELDDLKESKAKNLEMLQKFASEETIIADRARREAERRKREQDELELKSILKLQAWWKGTMVRRNLGPYQNLPKAQDNEQVDQKGTKEKPGAKKKTR
;
A
#
# COMPACT_ATOMS: atom_id res chain seq x y z
N MET A 1 3.60 18.92 -23.23
CA MET A 1 4.65 19.95 -23.34
C MET A 1 5.87 19.50 -22.57
N ALA A 2 7.04 19.85 -23.06
CA ALA A 2 8.27 19.07 -23.05
C ALA A 2 8.87 18.70 -21.68
N LEU A 3 9.50 17.52 -21.71
CA LEU A 3 10.28 16.85 -20.68
C LEU A 3 11.59 17.58 -20.32
N ALA A 4 11.85 17.63 -19.01
CA ALA A 4 13.11 17.36 -18.32
C ALA A 4 14.44 17.58 -19.11
N GLY A 5 15.04 18.76 -18.92
CA GLY A 5 16.47 19.01 -19.18
C GLY A 5 17.25 18.86 -17.88
N ARG A 6 17.83 17.68 -17.65
CA ARG A 6 18.65 17.35 -16.48
C ARG A 6 20.07 17.91 -16.67
N LEU A 7 20.53 18.59 -15.62
CA LEU A 7 21.93 18.88 -15.30
C LEU A 7 22.83 17.66 -15.55
N GLU A 8 23.82 17.80 -16.40
CA GLU A 8 25.16 17.24 -16.23
C GLU A 8 26.05 17.84 -17.33
N ARG A 9 27.12 18.53 -16.92
CA ARG A 9 28.37 18.79 -17.65
C ARG A 9 29.07 19.89 -16.89
N ASN A 10 29.87 19.49 -15.92
CA ASN A 10 30.81 20.36 -15.27
C ASN A 10 32.17 19.66 -15.25
N LEU A 11 33.18 20.44 -15.61
CA LEU A 11 34.59 20.29 -15.30
C LEU A 11 35.33 19.05 -15.85
N ALA A 12 36.08 19.28 -16.93
CA ALA A 12 37.50 18.94 -17.00
C ALA A 12 38.05 19.34 -18.37
N ARG A 13 38.58 20.57 -18.48
CA ARG A 13 39.60 20.92 -19.48
C ARG A 13 40.21 22.25 -19.07
N THR A 14 41.51 22.33 -19.28
CA THR A 14 42.43 23.46 -19.02
C THR A 14 43.17 23.36 -17.68
N ILE A 15 44.43 22.88 -17.74
CA ILE A 15 45.65 23.47 -17.16
C ILE A 15 46.86 22.76 -17.81
N PRO A 16 47.99 23.46 -18.02
CA PRO A 16 48.80 23.35 -19.23
C PRO A 16 50.08 22.51 -19.07
N LEU A 17 50.53 22.00 -20.21
CA LEU A 17 51.88 21.52 -20.45
C LEU A 17 52.85 22.72 -20.47
N PHE A 18 53.77 22.77 -19.51
CA PHE A 18 55.06 23.45 -19.65
C PHE A 18 56.11 22.70 -18.84
N PRO A 19 57.14 22.12 -19.48
CA PRO A 19 58.42 21.82 -18.87
C PRO A 19 59.40 22.97 -19.20
N TRP A 20 59.62 23.86 -18.23
CA TRP A 20 60.88 24.59 -18.06
C TRP A 20 61.59 23.87 -16.91
N ALA A 21 62.89 23.68 -16.82
CA ALA A 21 64.07 23.92 -17.63
C ALA A 21 65.13 23.06 -16.87
N VAL A 22 66.26 22.57 -17.36
CA VAL A 22 67.45 23.29 -17.81
C VAL A 22 68.41 22.13 -18.13
N THR A 23 68.74 21.91 -19.40
CA THR A 23 69.92 21.12 -19.76
C THR A 23 71.14 22.00 -19.52
N ASN A 24 71.72 21.92 -18.33
CA ASN A 24 73.05 22.45 -18.05
C ASN A 24 74.03 21.29 -18.16
N THR A 25 74.65 21.20 -19.32
CA THR A 25 75.78 20.30 -19.59
C THR A 25 76.94 21.19 -20.00
N ILE A 26 77.97 21.31 -19.14
CA ILE A 26 79.35 21.82 -19.33
C ILE A 26 80.00 21.86 -17.92
N PRO A 27 81.32 21.57 -17.76
CA PRO A 27 81.82 20.33 -17.18
C PRO A 27 82.64 20.56 -15.88
N PRO A 28 83.23 19.51 -15.31
CA PRO A 28 84.59 19.63 -14.80
C PRO A 28 85.46 18.59 -15.51
N LEU A 29 86.38 19.02 -16.39
CA LEU A 29 87.76 19.34 -15.99
C LEU A 29 88.30 18.34 -14.96
N PHE A 30 89.02 17.35 -15.51
CA PHE A 30 90.36 17.01 -15.06
C PHE A 30 90.59 17.11 -13.56
N LEU A 31 90.30 16.03 -12.84
CA LEU A 31 91.27 15.53 -11.89
C LEU A 31 91.74 14.17 -12.38
N PHE A 32 92.82 14.27 -13.17
CA PHE A 32 93.83 13.23 -13.33
C PHE A 32 94.11 12.61 -11.95
N ILE A 33 93.48 11.49 -11.65
CA ILE A 33 94.07 10.53 -10.74
C ILE A 33 94.94 9.68 -11.65
N PRO A 34 96.27 9.81 -11.61
CA PRO A 34 97.11 8.78 -12.21
C PRO A 34 96.83 7.53 -11.40
N LEU A 35 95.95 6.68 -11.92
CA LEU A 35 95.91 5.28 -11.56
C LEU A 35 97.30 4.79 -11.94
N TYR A 36 98.21 4.78 -10.96
CA TYR A 36 99.54 4.24 -11.13
C TYR A 36 99.29 2.76 -11.41
N LYS A 37 99.28 2.48 -12.72
CA LYS A 37 99.23 1.16 -13.30
C LYS A 37 100.14 0.31 -12.44
N SER A 38 99.57 -0.72 -11.81
CA SER A 38 100.32 -1.75 -11.12
C SER A 38 101.48 -2.12 -12.03
N THR A 39 102.68 -1.69 -11.62
CA THR A 39 103.91 -2.06 -12.30
C THR A 39 103.92 -3.57 -12.19
N GLY A 40 103.67 -4.23 -13.32
CA GLY A 40 103.83 -5.66 -13.45
C GLY A 40 105.15 -6.04 -12.79
N THR A 41 105.07 -7.06 -11.94
CA THR A 41 106.16 -7.89 -11.42
C THR A 41 107.53 -7.51 -11.97
N LYS A 42 108.07 -6.39 -11.47
CA LYS A 42 109.51 -6.15 -11.55
C LYS A 42 110.05 -7.04 -10.45
N GLU A 43 110.76 -8.10 -10.82
CA GLU A 43 111.60 -8.78 -9.83
C GLU A 43 112.41 -7.71 -9.12
N MET A 44 112.25 -7.65 -7.80
CA MET A 44 112.82 -6.54 -7.06
C MET A 44 114.34 -6.68 -7.11
N GLU A 45 115.00 -5.60 -7.51
CA GLU A 45 116.45 -5.54 -7.62
C GLU A 45 117.02 -5.80 -6.22
N LYS A 46 117.72 -6.94 -6.06
CA LYS A 46 118.30 -7.32 -4.78
C LYS A 46 119.41 -6.34 -4.45
N LEU A 47 119.32 -5.72 -3.28
CA LEU A 47 120.35 -4.81 -2.82
C LEU A 47 121.69 -5.57 -2.72
N PRO A 48 122.82 -4.95 -3.14
CA PRO A 48 124.14 -5.48 -2.89
C PRO A 48 124.28 -5.84 -1.40
N ARG A 49 124.87 -7.00 -1.09
CA ARG A 49 124.96 -7.52 0.29
C ARG A 49 125.54 -6.51 1.29
N LEU A 50 126.49 -5.69 0.85
CA LEU A 50 127.11 -4.65 1.68
C LEU A 50 126.13 -3.51 2.01
N GLU A 51 125.31 -3.10 1.04
CA GLU A 51 124.29 -2.05 1.22
C GLU A 51 123.12 -2.56 2.07
N ALA A 52 122.71 -3.82 1.88
CA ALA A 52 121.70 -4.47 2.71
C ALA A 52 122.12 -4.51 4.20
N LEU A 53 123.38 -4.86 4.49
CA LEU A 53 123.92 -4.86 5.86
C LEU A 53 123.97 -3.46 6.47
N LEU A 54 124.41 -2.46 5.70
CA LEU A 54 124.45 -1.07 6.15
C LEU A 54 123.05 -0.55 6.51
N LEU A 55 122.08 -0.80 5.63
CA LEU A 55 120.69 -0.41 5.87
C LEU A 55 120.07 -1.19 7.04
N THR A 56 120.48 -2.45 7.26
CA THR A 56 119.97 -3.29 8.36
C THR A 56 120.39 -2.68 9.71
N ALA A 57 121.67 -2.31 9.86
CA ALA A 57 122.16 -1.64 11.07
C ALA A 57 121.42 -0.32 11.35
N VAL A 58 121.01 0.40 10.31
CA VAL A 58 120.18 1.61 10.47
C VAL A 58 118.76 1.24 10.95
N LEU A 59 118.14 0.18 10.41
CA LEU A 59 116.83 -0.28 10.85
C LEU A 59 116.86 -0.83 12.28
N GLU A 60 117.92 -1.53 12.68
CA GLU A 60 118.16 -1.98 14.07
C GLU A 60 118.15 -0.78 15.03
N ASN A 61 118.93 0.26 14.73
CA ASN A 61 118.95 1.48 15.52
C ASN A 61 117.58 2.17 15.57
N CYS A 62 116.80 2.14 14.48
CA CYS A 62 115.42 2.64 14.47
C CYS A 62 114.49 1.83 15.38
N ILE A 63 114.63 0.50 15.42
CA ILE A 63 113.85 -0.37 16.31
C ILE A 63 114.20 -0.08 17.77
N ASP A 64 115.48 0.04 18.09
CA ASP A 64 115.96 0.37 19.44
C ASP A 64 115.44 1.73 19.91
N GLN A 65 115.50 2.74 19.04
CA GLN A 65 114.94 4.06 19.35
C GLN A 65 113.42 4.03 19.52
N LEU A 66 112.70 3.26 18.71
CA LEU A 66 111.26 3.06 18.89
C LEU A 66 110.97 2.35 20.22
N ALA A 67 111.76 1.33 20.59
CA ALA A 67 111.64 0.64 21.87
C ALA A 67 111.83 1.60 23.05
N ILE A 68 112.89 2.41 23.01
CA ILE A 68 113.14 3.47 24.01
C ILE A 68 111.95 4.45 24.08
N LEU A 69 111.43 4.89 22.94
CA LEU A 69 110.24 5.75 22.89
C LEU A 69 109.01 5.08 23.52
N GLY A 70 108.87 3.76 23.37
CA GLY A 70 107.82 2.95 24.00
C GLY A 70 107.96 2.85 25.53
N TYR A 71 109.18 2.88 26.05
CA TYR A 71 109.45 2.92 27.49
C TYR A 71 109.24 4.31 28.11
N ILE A 72 109.47 5.37 27.32
CA ILE A 72 109.33 6.76 27.79
C ILE A 72 107.87 7.24 27.74
N MET A 73 107.04 6.72 26.82
CA MET A 73 105.62 7.09 26.77
C MET A 73 104.79 6.40 27.86
N PRO A 74 103.99 7.15 28.65
CA PRO A 74 103.11 6.56 29.63
C PRO A 74 101.93 5.88 28.94
N VAL A 75 101.87 4.55 29.01
CA VAL A 75 100.59 3.84 28.91
C VAL A 75 99.79 4.27 30.14
N SER A 76 98.63 4.88 29.97
CA SER A 76 97.77 5.26 31.10
C SER A 76 97.60 4.06 32.03
N GLN A 77 98.35 4.08 33.14
CA GLN A 77 98.26 3.11 34.20
C GLN A 77 97.07 3.58 35.05
N GLU A 78 95.85 3.24 34.62
CA GLU A 78 94.71 3.31 35.52
C GLU A 78 95.02 2.36 36.68
N GLY A 79 95.15 2.97 37.87
CA GLY A 79 95.58 2.33 39.08
C GLY A 79 94.74 1.11 39.41
N LYS A 80 95.42 -0.01 39.62
CA LYS A 80 94.94 -1.11 40.45
C LYS A 80 94.70 -0.57 41.86
N TYR A 81 93.44 -0.46 42.27
CA TYR A 81 93.06 -0.73 43.66
C TYR A 81 92.17 -1.97 43.70
N GLN A 82 92.52 -2.85 44.62
CA GLN A 82 91.94 -4.16 44.89
C GLN A 82 90.47 -4.08 45.32
N GLU A 83 89.63 -4.80 44.60
CA GLU A 83 88.74 -5.88 45.07
C GLU A 83 88.52 -6.04 46.60
N LEU A 84 87.25 -5.91 47.04
CA LEU A 84 86.53 -6.75 48.04
C LEU A 84 85.05 -6.24 48.18
N PRO A 85 84.04 -7.05 48.60
CA PRO A 85 83.14 -7.74 47.67
C PRO A 85 81.62 -7.49 47.97
N PRO A 86 80.64 -8.38 47.67
CA PRO A 86 79.51 -8.07 46.80
C PRO A 86 78.15 -7.99 47.52
N ALA A 87 77.26 -7.09 47.09
CA ALA A 87 75.83 -7.17 47.43
C ALA A 87 75.08 -7.80 46.26
N LYS A 88 74.65 -9.05 46.43
CA LYS A 88 73.82 -9.78 45.48
C LYS A 88 72.34 -9.69 45.88
N GLN A 89 71.52 -9.53 44.83
CA GLN A 89 70.17 -10.05 44.64
C GLN A 89 68.99 -9.37 45.36
N GLY A 90 68.33 -8.50 44.58
CA GLY A 90 66.88 -8.34 44.59
C GLY A 90 66.37 -8.46 43.15
N SER A 91 65.99 -9.68 42.75
CA SER A 91 65.16 -9.99 41.58
C SER A 91 63.84 -10.51 42.15
N GLY A 92 62.66 -10.11 41.71
CA GLY A 92 62.23 -9.13 40.74
C GLY A 92 60.72 -8.99 40.92
N GLU A 93 60.06 -8.63 39.81
CA GLU A 93 58.64 -8.83 39.52
C GLU A 93 57.62 -7.70 39.74
N THR A 94 57.13 -7.25 38.56
CA THR A 94 55.76 -6.92 38.18
C THR A 94 55.07 -5.67 38.72
N VAL A 95 55.06 -4.65 37.85
CA VAL A 95 54.08 -3.57 37.80
C VAL A 95 52.79 -4.07 37.14
N THR A 96 51.69 -4.08 37.89
CA THR A 96 50.31 -4.06 37.36
C THR A 96 49.68 -2.68 37.58
N SER A 97 49.54 -1.96 36.47
CA SER A 97 48.36 -1.22 35.98
C SER A 97 47.59 -0.19 36.85
N LYS A 98 47.24 0.91 36.16
CA LYS A 98 46.18 1.93 36.41
C LYS A 98 46.62 3.01 37.42
N SER A 99 46.41 4.31 37.21
CA SER A 99 45.20 4.96 36.72
C SER A 99 45.41 6.46 36.41
N LEU A 100 44.87 6.90 35.27
CA LEU A 100 44.10 8.13 34.99
C LEU A 100 44.54 9.53 35.50
N LYS A 101 44.71 10.39 34.49
CA LYS A 101 44.17 11.77 34.32
C LYS A 101 44.65 12.89 35.25
N SER A 102 45.33 13.87 34.67
CA SER A 102 44.72 15.14 34.19
C SER A 102 45.81 16.20 34.03
N THR A 103 45.93 16.82 32.86
CA THR A 103 46.60 18.12 32.73
C THR A 103 45.95 18.90 31.60
N GLU A 104 44.97 19.72 31.98
CA GLU A 104 44.55 20.86 31.19
C GLU A 104 45.33 22.11 31.63
N GLN A 105 45.69 22.89 30.61
CA GLN A 105 45.73 24.35 30.60
C GLN A 105 46.75 25.08 31.48
N LYS A 106 47.82 25.55 30.82
CA LYS A 106 48.46 26.83 31.13
C LYS A 106 48.32 27.76 29.93
N GLN A 107 47.48 28.79 30.07
CA GLN A 107 47.70 30.06 29.40
C GLN A 107 46.99 31.17 30.19
N GLN A 108 47.78 32.02 30.86
CA GLN A 108 47.79 33.47 30.68
C GLN A 108 48.41 34.18 31.89
N LEU A 109 48.97 35.34 31.56
CA LEU A 109 49.22 36.50 32.42
C LEU A 109 50.57 36.55 33.15
N GLY A 110 51.46 37.36 32.58
CA GLY A 110 52.70 37.81 33.20
C GLY A 110 53.06 39.20 32.67
N ASN A 111 52.61 40.23 33.39
CA ASN A 111 53.04 41.61 33.24
C ASN A 111 54.44 41.80 33.86
N SER A 112 55.18 42.76 33.27
CA SER A 112 55.93 43.82 33.95
C SER A 112 57.09 43.48 34.91
N ALA A 113 58.21 44.15 34.61
CA ALA A 113 59.27 44.63 35.51
C ALA A 113 60.45 43.68 35.85
N ASP A 114 61.56 43.95 35.16
CA ASP A 114 62.95 43.96 35.65
C ASP A 114 63.09 44.59 37.07
N PRO A 115 64.22 44.44 37.85
CA PRO A 115 65.61 44.22 37.38
C PRO A 115 66.56 43.41 38.33
N LYS A 116 67.83 43.31 37.89
CA LYS A 116 69.11 43.28 38.66
C LYS A 116 69.85 41.94 38.89
N ARG A 117 70.92 41.81 38.10
CA ARG A 117 72.36 41.80 38.50
C ARG A 117 72.85 40.66 39.41
N ALA A 118 73.68 39.79 38.83
CA ALA A 118 75.03 39.51 39.35
C ALA A 118 75.89 38.82 38.29
N GLN A 119 77.08 39.40 38.05
CA GLN A 119 78.14 38.89 37.19
C GLN A 119 78.93 37.81 37.92
N HIS A 120 79.29 36.72 37.24
CA HIS A 120 80.56 36.02 37.49
C HIS A 120 81.09 35.45 36.17
N PRO A 121 82.15 36.04 35.57
CA PRO A 121 82.86 35.41 34.48
C PRO A 121 83.80 34.35 35.07
N SER A 122 83.46 33.07 34.89
CA SER A 122 84.36 31.99 35.25
C SER A 122 85.54 31.99 34.28
N LYS A 123 86.70 32.43 34.79
CA LYS A 123 88.00 32.37 34.13
C LYS A 123 88.31 30.90 33.82
N ARG A 124 88.15 30.50 32.55
CA ARG A 124 88.61 29.21 32.07
C ARG A 124 90.14 29.23 32.08
N ALA A 125 90.72 28.64 33.13
CA ALA A 125 92.15 28.36 33.17
C ALA A 125 92.50 27.44 31.99
N THR A 126 93.33 27.95 31.09
CA THR A 126 93.98 27.18 30.03
C THR A 126 94.94 26.19 30.69
N LYS A 127 94.44 25.02 31.08
CA LYS A 127 95.31 23.86 31.36
C LYS A 127 95.87 23.38 30.02
N PRO A 128 97.17 23.10 29.89
CA PRO A 128 97.66 22.37 28.72
C PRO A 128 96.99 21.00 28.72
N ASN A 129 96.37 20.66 27.59
CA ASN A 129 95.61 19.43 27.40
C ASN A 129 96.47 18.20 27.73
N ALA A 130 96.07 17.42 28.74
CA ALA A 130 96.54 16.05 28.86
C ALA A 130 95.97 15.24 27.67
N PRO A 131 96.79 14.49 26.91
CA PRO A 131 96.30 13.64 25.82
C PRO A 131 95.29 12.62 26.36
N SER A 132 94.19 12.39 25.63
CA SER A 132 93.17 11.42 26.06
C SER A 132 93.77 10.00 26.07
N ALA A 133 93.29 9.14 26.96
CA ALA A 133 93.74 7.75 27.06
C ALA A 133 93.59 6.99 25.72
N GLU A 134 92.63 7.36 24.88
CA GLU A 134 92.44 6.78 23.55
C GLU A 134 93.54 7.20 22.57
N TYR A 135 93.95 8.47 22.63
CA TYR A 135 95.04 9.00 21.80
C TYR A 135 96.38 8.35 22.18
N LEU A 136 96.62 8.15 23.48
CA LEU A 136 97.80 7.43 23.97
C LEU A 136 97.79 5.95 23.53
N ARG A 137 96.65 5.26 23.60
CA ARG A 137 96.49 3.90 23.05
C ARG A 137 96.77 3.85 21.55
N LYS A 138 96.28 4.83 20.79
CA LYS A 138 96.54 4.92 19.35
C LYS A 138 98.03 5.13 19.06
N ILE A 139 98.69 6.05 19.75
CA ILE A 139 100.13 6.29 19.55
C ILE A 139 100.93 5.03 19.87
N GLN A 140 100.60 4.31 20.95
CA GLN A 140 101.29 3.07 21.29
C GLN A 140 101.06 1.98 20.23
N ALA A 141 99.84 1.86 19.70
CA ALA A 141 99.53 0.93 18.62
C ALA A 141 100.25 1.31 17.31
N ASP A 142 100.31 2.59 16.96
CA ASP A 142 101.02 3.10 15.79
C ASP A 142 102.54 2.87 15.93
N ARG A 143 103.11 3.13 17.11
CA ARG A 143 104.52 2.83 17.43
C ARG A 143 104.81 1.36 17.25
N GLN A 144 103.96 0.49 17.82
CA GLN A 144 104.13 -0.96 17.70
C GLN A 144 104.03 -1.40 16.23
N TYR A 145 103.06 -0.89 15.48
CA TYR A 145 102.93 -1.17 14.06
C TYR A 145 104.18 -0.77 13.26
N VAL A 146 104.73 0.42 13.50
CA VAL A 146 105.98 0.87 12.85
C VAL A 146 107.15 -0.03 13.26
N SER A 147 107.26 -0.38 14.54
CA SER A 147 108.27 -1.31 15.05
C SER A 147 108.18 -2.68 14.34
N ASP A 148 106.98 -3.23 14.20
CA ASP A 148 106.73 -4.52 13.55
C ASP A 148 107.08 -4.45 12.05
N VAL A 149 106.72 -3.36 11.36
CA VAL A 149 107.04 -3.15 9.94
C VAL A 149 108.55 -3.01 9.73
N ILE A 150 109.25 -2.25 10.58
CA ILE A 150 110.71 -2.08 10.49
C ILE A 150 111.41 -3.40 10.80
N THR A 151 110.98 -4.13 11.83
CA THR A 151 111.52 -5.47 12.17
C THR A 151 111.32 -6.46 11.03
N ALA A 152 110.12 -6.50 10.43
CA ALA A 152 109.83 -7.35 9.28
C ALA A 152 110.59 -6.94 8.01
N THR A 153 111.02 -5.68 7.91
CA THR A 153 111.82 -5.17 6.79
C THR A 153 113.31 -5.48 7.00
N MET A 154 113.82 -5.26 8.21
CA MET A 154 115.16 -5.63 8.65
C MET A 154 115.43 -7.12 8.41
N LYS A 155 114.52 -7.98 8.89
CA LYS A 155 114.61 -9.44 8.68
C LYS A 155 114.62 -9.82 7.20
N LYS A 156 113.75 -9.25 6.35
CA LYS A 156 113.76 -9.53 4.90
C LYS A 156 115.01 -8.99 4.20
N MET A 157 115.60 -7.90 4.72
CA MET A 157 116.83 -7.34 4.16
C MET A 157 118.06 -8.19 4.52
N GLU A 158 118.09 -8.80 5.70
CA GLU A 158 119.10 -9.79 6.10
C GLU A 158 118.97 -11.11 5.32
N GLU A 159 117.75 -11.63 5.18
CA GLU A 159 117.50 -12.95 4.60
C GLU A 159 117.56 -12.95 3.06
N SER A 160 116.98 -11.94 2.41
CA SER A 160 116.80 -11.92 0.96
C SER A 160 117.30 -10.66 0.26
N GLY A 161 117.78 -9.64 1.00
CA GLY A 161 118.26 -8.38 0.43
C GLY A 161 117.14 -7.52 -0.17
N THR A 162 115.89 -7.69 0.27
CA THR A 162 114.71 -7.02 -0.27
C THR A 162 113.86 -6.35 0.81
N PHE A 163 113.09 -5.32 0.43
CA PHE A 163 112.24 -4.51 1.32
C PHE A 163 110.73 -4.65 1.03
N ASP A 164 110.29 -5.78 0.44
CA ASP A 164 108.89 -6.01 0.02
C ASP A 164 107.89 -5.86 1.18
N SER A 165 108.30 -6.21 2.40
CA SER A 165 107.53 -6.01 3.63
C SER A 165 107.01 -4.57 3.78
N LEU A 166 107.87 -3.58 3.48
CA LEU A 166 107.52 -2.17 3.61
C LEU A 166 106.56 -1.73 2.50
N ILE A 167 106.76 -2.23 1.28
CA ILE A 167 105.87 -1.94 0.14
C ILE A 167 104.46 -2.49 0.40
N GLU A 168 104.36 -3.75 0.83
CA GLU A 168 103.10 -4.39 1.20
C GLU A 168 102.41 -3.64 2.35
N ALA A 169 103.15 -3.27 3.40
CA ALA A 169 102.61 -2.50 4.52
C ALA A 169 102.08 -1.12 4.09
N ASN A 170 102.82 -0.40 3.24
CA ASN A 170 102.37 0.87 2.65
C ASN A 170 101.15 0.68 1.75
N GLY A 171 101.09 -0.41 0.98
CA GLY A 171 99.93 -0.80 0.19
C GLY A 171 98.68 -1.03 1.05
N ARG A 172 98.83 -1.75 2.17
CA ARG A 172 97.75 -1.95 3.15
C ARG A 172 97.26 -0.64 3.75
N GLU A 173 98.16 0.28 4.14
CA GLU A 173 97.75 1.59 4.68
C GLU A 173 97.07 2.48 3.64
N LYS A 174 97.57 2.48 2.40
CA LYS A 174 96.89 3.17 1.29
C LYS A 174 95.49 2.61 1.03
N ALA A 175 95.34 1.28 1.02
CA ALA A 175 94.05 0.63 0.86
C ALA A 175 93.08 0.95 2.02
N LYS A 176 93.56 0.89 3.28
CA LYS A 176 92.78 1.30 4.45
C LYS A 176 92.33 2.76 4.33
N LYS A 177 93.21 3.67 3.93
CA LYS A 177 92.89 5.09 3.74
C LYS A 177 91.84 5.29 2.64
N SER A 178 91.94 4.58 1.51
CA SER A 178 90.92 4.62 0.46
C SER A 178 89.56 4.14 0.97
N ASN A 179 89.52 2.99 1.64
CA ASN A 179 88.29 2.43 2.20
C ASN A 179 87.64 3.38 3.22
N LEU A 180 88.43 4.04 4.06
CA LEU A 180 87.93 5.05 5.00
C LEU A 180 87.33 6.26 4.28
N ASN A 181 87.97 6.73 3.20
CA ASN A 181 87.41 7.81 2.37
C ASN A 181 86.09 7.36 1.71
N ASP A 182 86.01 6.14 1.20
CA ASP A 182 84.79 5.60 0.58
C ASP A 182 83.65 5.43 1.61
N ILE A 183 83.97 5.05 2.85
CA ILE A 183 83.00 5.02 3.95
C ILE A 183 82.52 6.45 4.26
N LEU A 184 83.42 7.42 4.35
CA LEU A 184 83.09 8.81 4.66
C LEU A 184 82.19 9.43 3.58
N ILE A 185 82.47 9.18 2.29
CA ILE A 185 81.64 9.65 1.18
C ILE A 185 80.24 9.06 1.27
N ARG A 186 80.12 7.73 1.45
CA ARG A 186 78.82 7.06 1.59
C ARG A 186 78.05 7.53 2.83
N GLU A 187 78.72 7.79 3.94
CA GLU A 187 78.08 8.32 5.15
C GLU A 187 77.51 9.73 4.91
N GLU A 188 78.27 10.60 4.23
CA GLU A 188 77.81 11.95 3.89
C GLU A 188 76.64 11.92 2.89
N GLU A 189 76.68 11.05 1.89
CA GLU A 189 75.55 10.80 0.98
C GLU A 189 74.32 10.29 1.73
N GLY A 190 74.48 9.30 2.61
CA GLY A 190 73.40 8.79 3.45
C GLY A 190 72.81 9.85 4.37
N LYS A 191 73.63 10.74 4.94
CA LYS A 191 73.15 11.90 5.73
C LYS A 191 72.33 12.87 4.89
N LYS A 192 72.73 13.12 3.64
CA LYS A 192 71.96 13.97 2.71
C LYS A 192 70.63 13.31 2.34
N GLU A 193 70.62 12.00 2.08
CA GLU A 193 69.41 11.25 1.77
C GLU A 193 68.44 11.23 2.95
N ILE A 194 68.92 10.97 4.17
CA ILE A 194 68.11 11.02 5.40
C ILE A 194 67.49 12.41 5.58
N LYS A 195 68.24 13.49 5.39
CA LYS A 195 67.71 14.87 5.47
C LYS A 195 66.64 15.12 4.40
N SER A 196 66.84 14.63 3.18
CA SER A 196 65.87 14.74 2.08
C SER A 196 64.57 14.00 2.42
N LEU A 197 64.67 12.75 2.87
CA LEU A 197 63.51 11.93 3.27
C LEU A 197 62.77 12.52 4.48
N GLN A 198 63.49 13.06 5.47
CA GLN A 198 62.88 13.76 6.60
C GLN A 198 62.06 14.97 6.14
N LYS A 199 62.58 15.73 5.17
CA LYS A 199 61.85 16.86 4.59
C LYS A 199 60.59 16.40 3.84
N GLN A 200 60.72 15.38 2.98
CA GLN A 200 59.57 14.81 2.25
C GLN A 200 58.49 14.30 3.23
N LEU A 201 58.89 13.61 4.30
CA LEU A 201 57.96 13.13 5.32
C LEU A 201 57.24 14.29 6.02
N GLN A 202 57.93 15.39 6.31
CA GLN A 202 57.33 16.56 6.91
C GLN A 202 56.34 17.25 5.95
N ASP A 203 56.71 17.35 4.67
CA ASP A 203 55.86 17.97 3.64
C ASP A 203 54.58 17.14 3.41
N VAL A 204 54.69 15.82 3.31
CA VAL A 204 53.52 14.92 3.24
C VAL A 204 52.63 15.07 4.46
N LYS A 205 53.19 15.13 5.68
CA LYS A 205 52.39 15.34 6.90
C LYS A 205 51.60 16.64 6.87
N LYS A 206 52.22 17.75 6.44
CA LYS A 206 51.55 19.05 6.31
C LYS A 206 50.44 18.99 5.28
N GLU A 207 50.70 18.39 4.12
CA GLU A 207 49.70 18.24 3.05
C GLU A 207 48.50 17.42 3.53
N THR A 208 48.75 16.29 4.19
CA THR A 208 47.66 15.45 4.73
C THR A 208 46.84 16.17 5.80
N GLU A 209 47.47 17.02 6.61
CA GLU A 209 46.77 17.81 7.63
C GLU A 209 45.88 18.89 6.99
N ILE A 210 46.39 19.59 5.97
CA ILE A 210 45.61 20.59 5.22
C ILE A 210 44.42 19.92 4.53
N GLU A 211 44.64 18.77 3.88
CA GLU A 211 43.57 18.01 3.23
C GLU A 211 42.53 17.51 4.24
N LEU A 212 42.94 17.07 5.43
CA LEU A 212 42.02 16.70 6.51
C LEU A 212 41.17 17.88 6.96
N GLN A 213 41.77 19.06 7.13
CA GLN A 213 41.06 20.29 7.48
C GLN A 213 40.08 20.70 6.39
N ASN A 214 40.46 20.61 5.11
CA ASN A 214 39.58 20.88 3.97
C ASN A 214 38.36 19.94 3.97
N ARG A 215 38.58 18.62 4.16
CA ARG A 215 37.49 17.64 4.28
C ARG A 215 36.58 17.95 5.45
N ASN A 216 37.15 18.31 6.60
CA ASN A 216 36.38 18.67 7.78
C ASN A 216 35.49 19.90 7.54
N ASN A 217 36.01 20.90 6.81
CA ASN A 217 35.23 22.08 6.40
C ASN A 217 34.07 21.70 5.47
N VAL A 218 34.30 20.79 4.50
CA VAL A 218 33.24 20.29 3.61
C VAL A 218 32.18 19.51 4.40
N ILE A 219 32.59 18.67 5.36
CA ILE A 219 31.66 17.95 6.24
C ILE A 219 30.77 18.93 7.01
N LEU A 220 31.35 20.01 7.56
CA LEU A 220 30.59 21.04 8.27
C LEU A 220 29.60 21.77 7.34
N TYR A 221 30.02 22.12 6.13
CA TYR A 221 29.15 22.75 5.14
C TYR A 221 27.97 21.83 4.76
N LEU A 222 28.26 20.58 4.41
CA LEU A 222 27.22 19.60 4.04
C LEU A 222 26.27 19.32 5.20
N LYS A 223 26.77 19.27 6.43
CA LYS A 223 25.93 19.12 7.63
C LYS A 223 24.98 20.30 7.81
N ASN A 224 25.46 21.52 7.59
CA ASN A 224 24.63 22.72 7.67
C ASN A 224 23.56 22.75 6.57
N GLU A 225 23.91 22.37 5.33
CA GLU A 225 22.94 22.28 4.24
C GLU A 225 21.89 21.18 4.48
N LEU A 226 22.31 20.02 5.00
CA LEU A 226 21.39 18.96 5.39
C LEU A 226 20.40 19.46 6.45
N GLN A 227 20.89 20.12 7.51
CA GLN A 227 20.03 20.64 8.57
C GLN A 227 19.05 21.71 8.06
N LYS A 228 19.47 22.57 7.12
CA LYS A 228 18.56 23.53 6.47
C LYS A 228 17.49 22.82 5.63
N ALA A 229 17.87 21.80 4.87
CA ALA A 229 16.95 21.02 4.05
C ALA A 229 15.92 20.27 4.93
N GLU A 230 16.36 19.67 6.03
CA GLU A 230 15.50 19.02 7.02
C GLU A 230 14.51 20.01 7.65
N ALA A 231 14.97 21.18 8.07
CA ALA A 231 14.11 22.21 8.65
C ALA A 231 13.07 22.72 7.63
N LYS A 232 13.47 22.91 6.37
CA LYS A 232 12.58 23.28 5.27
C LYS A 232 11.53 22.20 5.02
N ALA A 233 11.94 20.95 4.84
CA ALA A 233 11.04 19.82 4.63
C ALA A 233 10.05 19.64 5.79
N ALA A 234 10.50 19.82 7.04
CA ALA A 234 9.62 19.76 8.21
C ALA A 234 8.57 20.87 8.23
N MET A 235 8.93 22.09 7.81
CA MET A 235 7.96 23.20 7.67
C MET A 235 6.95 22.92 6.56
N GLU A 236 7.42 22.50 5.38
CA GLU A 236 6.58 22.15 4.23
C GLU A 236 5.60 21.03 4.58
N HIS A 237 6.05 19.99 5.26
CA HIS A 237 5.19 18.91 5.74
C HIS A 237 4.08 19.42 6.67
N ARG A 238 4.42 20.27 7.66
CA ARG A 238 3.41 20.86 8.57
C ARG A 238 2.40 21.72 7.83
N TYR A 239 2.86 22.52 6.88
CA TYR A 239 2.00 23.37 6.06
C TYR A 239 1.06 22.53 5.19
N MET A 240 1.62 21.55 4.47
CA MET A 240 0.85 20.67 3.58
C MET A 240 -0.20 19.90 4.37
N LYS A 241 0.18 19.30 5.50
CA LYS A 241 -0.75 18.59 6.38
C LYS A 241 -1.90 19.49 6.84
N LYS A 242 -1.59 20.70 7.33
CA LYS A 242 -2.63 21.64 7.78
C LYS A 242 -3.55 22.05 6.62
N SER A 243 -2.98 22.25 5.43
CA SER A 243 -3.76 22.58 4.23
C SER A 243 -4.71 21.45 3.83
N THR A 244 -4.22 20.21 3.76
CA THR A 244 -5.05 19.04 3.42
C THR A 244 -6.10 18.76 4.48
N ASP A 245 -5.74 18.87 5.76
CA ASP A 245 -6.68 18.68 6.88
C ASP A 245 -7.82 19.71 6.80
N LEU A 246 -7.49 20.99 6.54
CA LEU A 246 -8.51 22.04 6.36
C LEU A 246 -9.40 21.78 5.15
N GLN A 247 -8.84 21.31 4.03
CA GLN A 247 -9.62 20.98 2.83
C GLN A 247 -10.58 19.82 3.09
N VAL A 248 -10.12 18.76 3.77
CA VAL A 248 -10.96 17.64 4.19
C VAL A 248 -12.06 18.13 5.12
N HIS A 249 -11.72 18.93 6.13
CA HIS A 249 -12.68 19.44 7.10
C HIS A 249 -13.75 20.36 6.47
N GLN A 250 -13.34 21.20 5.52
CA GLN A 250 -14.24 22.06 4.76
C GLN A 250 -15.19 21.21 3.89
N THR A 251 -14.67 20.21 3.20
CA THR A 251 -15.45 19.32 2.34
C THR A 251 -16.44 18.51 3.18
N GLN A 252 -15.98 17.93 4.28
CA GLN A 252 -16.82 17.20 5.24
C GLN A 252 -17.93 18.09 5.79
N LYS A 253 -17.65 19.35 6.11
CA LYS A 253 -18.67 20.28 6.61
C LYS A 253 -19.72 20.61 5.55
N LYS A 254 -19.31 20.80 4.28
CA LYS A 254 -20.24 21.00 3.16
C LYS A 254 -21.15 19.79 2.97
N CYS A 255 -20.58 18.59 2.94
CA CYS A 255 -21.34 17.35 2.82
C CYS A 255 -22.32 17.18 3.99
N SER A 256 -21.87 17.37 5.23
CA SER A 256 -22.73 17.26 6.42
C SER A 256 -23.87 18.28 6.41
N ASN A 257 -23.62 19.52 5.97
CA ASN A 257 -24.68 20.53 5.85
C ASN A 257 -25.74 20.12 4.82
N GLU A 258 -25.31 19.59 3.68
CA GLU A 258 -26.22 19.15 2.62
C GLU A 258 -27.00 17.90 3.01
N GLU A 259 -26.35 16.95 3.68
CA GLU A 259 -26.99 15.78 4.28
C GLU A 259 -28.06 16.19 5.29
N ASN A 260 -27.76 17.14 6.17
CA ASN A 260 -28.74 17.69 7.11
C ASN A 260 -29.90 18.40 6.42
N ARG A 261 -29.65 19.08 5.28
CA ARG A 261 -30.70 19.73 4.48
C ARG A 261 -31.65 18.67 3.89
N LEU A 262 -31.09 17.63 3.27
CA LEU A 262 -31.85 16.53 2.70
C LEU A 262 -32.61 15.74 3.77
N ASN A 263 -32.02 15.51 4.95
CA ASN A 263 -32.70 14.83 6.05
C ASN A 263 -33.93 15.61 6.53
N LYS A 264 -33.85 16.94 6.64
CA LYS A 264 -35.02 17.77 6.96
C LYS A 264 -36.11 17.67 5.88
N GLU A 265 -35.71 17.68 4.62
CA GLU A 265 -36.64 17.53 3.49
C GLU A 265 -37.34 16.15 3.53
N ILE A 266 -36.61 15.09 3.85
CA ILE A 266 -37.16 13.74 4.06
C ILE A 266 -38.16 13.74 5.23
N GLU A 267 -37.85 14.37 6.36
CA GLU A 267 -38.75 14.46 7.51
C GLU A 267 -40.02 15.25 7.20
N ASP A 268 -39.90 16.36 6.47
CA ASP A 268 -41.05 17.16 6.03
C ASP A 268 -41.93 16.39 5.04
N LEU A 269 -41.33 15.66 4.09
CA LEU A 269 -42.07 14.81 3.16
C LEU A 269 -42.79 13.67 3.88
N LYS A 270 -42.12 12.99 4.82
CA LYS A 270 -42.75 11.96 5.65
C LYS A 270 -43.98 12.50 6.38
N ARG A 271 -43.86 13.67 7.01
CA ARG A 271 -44.98 14.32 7.70
C ARG A 271 -46.14 14.63 6.77
N LYS A 272 -45.86 15.10 5.54
CA LYS A 272 -46.90 15.35 4.52
C LYS A 272 -47.57 14.06 4.07
N THR A 273 -46.81 12.99 3.87
CA THR A 273 -47.36 11.68 3.54
C THR A 273 -48.26 11.16 4.67
N ASP A 274 -47.84 11.27 5.93
CA ASP A 274 -48.66 10.86 7.08
C ASP A 274 -49.96 11.69 7.19
N GLU A 275 -49.89 12.99 6.88
CA GLU A 275 -51.04 13.88 6.78
C GLU A 275 -52.02 13.45 5.69
N GLU A 276 -51.51 13.19 4.47
CA GLU A 276 -52.31 12.74 3.34
C GLU A 276 -52.98 11.39 3.61
N ILE A 277 -52.26 10.45 4.23
CA ILE A 277 -52.84 9.16 4.66
C ILE A 277 -53.98 9.39 5.64
N ARG A 278 -53.80 10.27 6.64
CA ARG A 278 -54.85 10.56 7.62
C ARG A 278 -56.10 11.16 6.97
N VAL A 279 -55.93 12.19 6.14
CA VAL A 279 -57.05 12.83 5.42
C VAL A 279 -57.74 11.85 4.48
N HIS A 280 -56.98 10.99 3.78
CA HIS A 280 -57.55 9.94 2.92
C HIS A 280 -58.44 8.99 3.71
N VAL A 281 -57.96 8.49 4.87
CA VAL A 281 -58.74 7.59 5.74
C VAL A 281 -60.02 8.27 6.23
N GLU A 282 -59.95 9.54 6.64
CA GLU A 282 -61.12 10.31 7.07
C GLU A 282 -62.14 10.49 5.94
N ALA A 283 -61.69 10.84 4.74
CA ALA A 283 -62.53 11.00 3.56
C ALA A 283 -63.18 9.67 3.13
N GLU A 284 -62.41 8.58 3.14
CA GLU A 284 -62.91 7.23 2.86
C GLU A 284 -63.98 6.82 3.88
N ASN A 285 -63.74 7.06 5.17
CA ASN A 285 -64.71 6.79 6.23
C ASN A 285 -66.02 7.58 6.05
N PHE A 286 -65.92 8.86 5.68
CA PHE A 286 -67.09 9.69 5.38
C PHE A 286 -67.91 9.14 4.20
N LEU A 287 -67.24 8.75 3.11
CA LEU A 287 -67.88 8.17 1.94
C LEU A 287 -68.51 6.82 2.26
N ARG A 288 -67.81 5.94 2.99
CA ARG A 288 -68.33 4.65 3.46
C ARG A 288 -69.59 4.83 4.31
N HIS A 289 -69.59 5.81 5.22
CA HIS A 289 -70.75 6.11 6.06
C HIS A 289 -71.95 6.65 5.23
N SER A 290 -71.68 7.50 4.25
CA SER A 290 -72.72 8.03 3.35
C SER A 290 -73.30 6.94 2.45
N HIS A 291 -72.44 6.06 1.92
CA HIS A 291 -72.86 4.89 1.15
C HIS A 291 -73.75 3.97 1.98
N LYS A 292 -73.35 3.67 3.23
CA LYS A 292 -74.15 2.86 4.15
C LYS A 292 -75.55 3.46 4.38
N LYS A 293 -75.66 4.76 4.61
CA LYS A 293 -76.97 5.44 4.77
C LYS A 293 -77.87 5.32 3.54
N VAL A 294 -77.28 5.41 2.34
CA VAL A 294 -78.03 5.26 1.08
C VAL A 294 -78.43 3.81 0.88
N GLN A 295 -77.55 2.86 1.21
CA GLN A 295 -77.83 1.44 1.15
C GLN A 295 -78.98 1.05 2.10
N GLU A 296 -78.97 1.50 3.35
CA GLU A 296 -80.07 1.27 4.31
C GLU A 296 -81.41 1.82 3.80
N LYS A 297 -81.41 3.01 3.17
CA LYS A 297 -82.63 3.55 2.54
C LYS A 297 -83.09 2.72 1.35
N LEU A 298 -82.16 2.23 0.53
CA LEU A 298 -82.48 1.37 -0.59
C LEU A 298 -83.10 0.06 -0.11
N GLU A 299 -82.49 -0.59 0.89
CA GLU A 299 -83.02 -1.80 1.54
C GLU A 299 -84.44 -1.57 2.07
N TYR A 300 -84.67 -0.47 2.80
CA TYR A 300 -86.00 -0.08 3.25
C TYR A 300 -87.02 0.07 2.11
N TRP A 301 -86.65 0.76 1.01
CA TRP A 301 -87.55 0.94 -0.12
C TRP A 301 -87.80 -0.35 -0.90
N MET A 302 -86.81 -1.23 -1.00
CA MET A 302 -86.98 -2.55 -1.61
C MET A 302 -87.94 -3.40 -0.78
N GLU A 303 -87.74 -3.49 0.54
CA GLU A 303 -88.63 -4.22 1.45
C GLU A 303 -90.05 -3.65 1.43
N LYS A 304 -90.19 -2.33 1.39
CA LYS A 304 -91.51 -1.69 1.24
C LYS A 304 -92.17 -2.06 -0.10
N TYR A 305 -91.44 -1.98 -1.20
CA TYR A 305 -91.98 -2.33 -2.52
C TYR A 305 -92.40 -3.80 -2.59
N GLU A 306 -91.60 -4.71 -2.04
CA GLU A 306 -91.91 -6.13 -1.93
C GLU A 306 -93.18 -6.35 -1.12
N ASN A 307 -93.29 -5.75 0.07
CA ASN A 307 -94.49 -5.83 0.91
C ASN A 307 -95.75 -5.24 0.24
N ASP A 308 -95.63 -4.09 -0.42
CA ASP A 308 -96.75 -3.45 -1.13
C ASP A 308 -97.18 -4.30 -2.35
N THR A 309 -96.22 -4.92 -3.04
CA THR A 309 -96.49 -5.85 -4.16
C THR A 309 -97.18 -7.11 -3.66
N ASP A 310 -96.66 -7.74 -2.61
CA ASP A 310 -97.26 -8.90 -1.95
C ASP A 310 -98.68 -8.60 -1.44
N ALA A 311 -98.91 -7.41 -0.88
CA ALA A 311 -100.23 -6.97 -0.44
C ALA A 311 -101.20 -6.83 -1.63
N LYS A 312 -100.73 -6.25 -2.74
CA LYS A 312 -101.54 -6.11 -3.97
C LYS A 312 -101.80 -7.45 -4.65
N ASP A 313 -100.84 -8.36 -4.64
CA ASP A 313 -101.02 -9.72 -5.15
C ASP A 313 -102.04 -10.49 -4.30
N LYS A 314 -101.99 -10.35 -2.96
CA LYS A 314 -103.03 -10.90 -2.07
C LYS A 314 -104.41 -10.30 -2.35
N GLU A 315 -104.53 -8.98 -2.48
CA GLU A 315 -105.81 -8.34 -2.85
C GLU A 315 -106.33 -8.85 -4.21
N LEU A 316 -105.44 -9.00 -5.20
CA LEU A 316 -105.79 -9.56 -6.51
C LEU A 316 -106.26 -11.00 -6.40
N ASP A 317 -105.62 -11.81 -5.57
CA ASP A 317 -106.01 -13.20 -5.33
C ASP A 317 -107.32 -13.31 -4.58
N ASP A 318 -107.57 -12.48 -3.56
CA ASP A 318 -108.86 -12.37 -2.87
C ASP A 318 -109.98 -11.93 -3.82
N LEU A 319 -109.71 -10.96 -4.71
CA LEU A 319 -110.66 -10.54 -5.75
C LEU A 319 -110.91 -11.63 -6.79
N LYS A 320 -109.88 -12.39 -7.19
CA LYS A 320 -110.04 -13.56 -8.07
C LYS A 320 -110.89 -14.62 -7.39
N GLU A 321 -110.67 -14.89 -6.10
CA GLU A 321 -111.43 -15.86 -5.31
C GLU A 321 -112.89 -15.41 -5.15
N SER A 322 -113.13 -14.13 -4.82
CA SER A 322 -114.47 -13.53 -4.74
C SER A 322 -115.18 -13.58 -6.09
N LYS A 323 -114.49 -13.23 -7.19
CA LYS A 323 -115.03 -13.37 -8.55
C LYS A 323 -115.37 -14.82 -8.88
N ALA A 324 -114.51 -15.77 -8.51
CA ALA A 324 -114.76 -17.19 -8.70
C ALA A 324 -115.98 -17.67 -7.90
N LYS A 325 -116.09 -17.29 -6.62
CA LYS A 325 -117.26 -17.56 -5.75
C LYS A 325 -118.55 -16.97 -6.32
N ASN A 326 -118.51 -15.71 -6.77
CA ASN A 326 -119.67 -15.06 -7.40
C ASN A 326 -120.07 -15.74 -8.71
N LEU A 327 -119.11 -16.14 -9.53
CA LEU A 327 -119.37 -16.87 -10.76
C LEU A 327 -119.98 -18.26 -10.46
N GLU A 328 -119.49 -18.96 -9.44
CA GLU A 328 -120.07 -20.22 -8.97
C GLU A 328 -121.51 -20.02 -8.46
N MET A 329 -121.77 -18.95 -7.70
CA MET A 329 -123.12 -18.60 -7.22
C MET A 329 -124.07 -18.30 -8.38
N LEU A 330 -123.64 -17.51 -9.37
CA LEU A 330 -124.41 -17.25 -10.58
C LEU A 330 -124.67 -18.52 -11.39
N GLN A 331 -123.68 -19.42 -11.50
CA GLN A 331 -123.87 -20.74 -12.12
C GLN A 331 -124.88 -21.58 -11.35
N LYS A 332 -124.86 -21.55 -10.01
CA LYS A 332 -125.87 -22.22 -9.17
C LYS A 332 -127.26 -21.65 -9.43
N PHE A 333 -127.45 -20.34 -9.40
CA PHE A 333 -128.75 -19.71 -9.72
C PHE A 333 -129.23 -20.04 -11.15
N ALA A 334 -128.35 -20.03 -12.15
CA ALA A 334 -128.70 -20.44 -13.51
C ALA A 334 -129.09 -21.93 -13.59
N SER A 335 -128.41 -22.79 -12.83
CA SER A 335 -128.78 -24.21 -12.71
C SER A 335 -130.12 -24.38 -11.98
N GLU A 336 -130.41 -23.57 -10.96
CA GLU A 336 -131.69 -23.57 -10.26
C GLU A 336 -132.82 -23.05 -11.16
N GLU A 337 -132.62 -21.98 -11.92
CA GLU A 337 -133.59 -21.47 -12.90
C GLU A 337 -133.88 -22.51 -13.97
N THR A 338 -132.86 -23.20 -14.51
CA THR A 338 -133.07 -24.27 -15.48
C THR A 338 -133.78 -25.49 -14.86
N ILE A 339 -133.49 -25.83 -13.59
CA ILE A 339 -134.21 -26.89 -12.86
C ILE A 339 -135.67 -26.48 -12.57
N ILE A 340 -135.93 -25.23 -12.17
CA ILE A 340 -137.27 -24.70 -11.94
C ILE A 340 -138.05 -24.66 -13.25
N ALA A 341 -137.44 -24.18 -14.34
CA ALA A 341 -138.04 -24.17 -15.67
C ALA A 341 -138.33 -25.60 -16.16
N ASP A 342 -137.42 -26.55 -15.95
CA ASP A 342 -137.62 -27.94 -16.35
C ASP A 342 -138.68 -28.65 -15.48
N ARG A 343 -138.74 -28.35 -14.18
CA ARG A 343 -139.80 -28.83 -13.28
C ARG A 343 -141.16 -28.25 -13.68
N ALA A 344 -141.24 -26.96 -13.97
CA ALA A 344 -142.46 -26.30 -14.46
C ALA A 344 -142.90 -26.84 -15.83
N ARG A 345 -141.96 -27.11 -16.74
CA ARG A 345 -142.22 -27.74 -18.05
C ARG A 345 -142.81 -29.14 -17.88
N ARG A 346 -142.20 -29.99 -17.05
CA ARG A 346 -142.70 -31.35 -16.78
C ARG A 346 -144.08 -31.32 -16.13
N GLU A 347 -144.35 -30.35 -15.26
CA GLU A 347 -145.64 -30.19 -14.61
C GLU A 347 -146.73 -29.71 -15.59
N ALA A 348 -146.40 -28.77 -16.49
CA ALA A 348 -147.28 -28.33 -17.57
C ALA A 348 -147.61 -29.46 -18.56
N GLU A 349 -146.63 -30.30 -18.92
CA GLU A 349 -146.86 -31.48 -19.76
C GLU A 349 -147.77 -32.52 -19.09
N ARG A 350 -147.67 -32.71 -17.76
CA ARG A 350 -148.62 -33.56 -17.02
C ARG A 350 -150.03 -33.01 -17.08
N ARG A 351 -150.21 -31.72 -16.77
CA ARG A 351 -151.51 -31.02 -16.87
C ARG A 351 -152.13 -31.15 -18.26
N LYS A 352 -151.31 -31.01 -19.31
CA LYS A 352 -151.77 -31.13 -20.70
C LYS A 352 -152.26 -32.55 -21.01
N ARG A 353 -151.51 -33.59 -20.60
CA ARG A 353 -151.95 -34.99 -20.78
C ARG A 353 -153.25 -35.30 -20.03
N GLU A 354 -153.42 -34.76 -18.83
CA GLU A 354 -154.67 -34.90 -18.07
C GLU A 354 -155.85 -34.23 -18.78
N GLN A 355 -155.64 -33.04 -19.35
CA GLN A 355 -156.65 -32.36 -20.18
C GLN A 355 -156.98 -33.14 -21.44
N ASP A 356 -155.96 -33.58 -22.19
CA ASP A 356 -156.13 -34.38 -23.41
C ASP A 356 -156.88 -35.70 -23.12
N GLU A 357 -156.63 -36.34 -21.96
CA GLU A 357 -157.39 -37.52 -21.53
C GLU A 357 -158.86 -37.20 -21.21
N LEU A 358 -159.13 -36.08 -20.53
CA LEU A 358 -160.50 -35.65 -20.24
C LEU A 358 -161.25 -35.26 -21.51
N GLU A 359 -160.56 -34.58 -22.44
CA GLU A 359 -161.06 -34.25 -23.77
C GLU A 359 -161.31 -35.52 -24.58
N LEU A 360 -160.42 -36.52 -24.55
CA LEU A 360 -160.65 -37.80 -25.22
C LEU A 360 -161.84 -38.54 -24.61
N LYS A 361 -161.97 -38.54 -23.28
CA LYS A 361 -163.13 -39.11 -22.57
C LYS A 361 -164.44 -38.39 -22.95
N SER A 362 -164.42 -37.08 -23.14
CA SER A 362 -165.60 -36.31 -23.57
C SER A 362 -165.91 -36.52 -25.06
N ILE A 363 -164.89 -36.55 -25.93
CA ILE A 363 -165.01 -36.86 -27.36
C ILE A 363 -165.57 -38.27 -27.55
N LEU A 364 -165.08 -39.28 -26.83
CA LEU A 364 -165.62 -40.65 -26.92
C LEU A 364 -167.09 -40.73 -26.49
N LYS A 365 -167.49 -39.98 -25.45
CA LYS A 365 -168.91 -39.87 -25.05
C LYS A 365 -169.76 -39.21 -26.14
N LEU A 366 -169.26 -38.14 -26.77
CA LEU A 366 -169.90 -37.48 -27.91
C LEU A 366 -170.00 -38.41 -29.13
N GLN A 367 -168.94 -39.17 -29.42
CA GLN A 367 -168.91 -40.13 -30.52
C GLN A 367 -169.90 -41.28 -30.30
N ALA A 368 -170.02 -41.79 -29.07
CA ALA A 368 -171.02 -42.80 -28.70
C ALA A 368 -172.46 -42.27 -28.78
N TRP A 369 -172.69 -41.04 -28.33
CA TRP A 369 -174.00 -40.37 -28.42
C TRP A 369 -174.43 -40.13 -29.87
N TRP A 370 -173.51 -39.68 -30.73
CA TRP A 370 -173.79 -39.44 -32.15
C TRP A 370 -174.03 -40.75 -32.91
N LYS A 371 -173.21 -41.79 -32.68
CA LYS A 371 -173.44 -43.14 -33.25
C LYS A 371 -174.82 -43.70 -32.84
N GLY A 372 -175.22 -43.54 -31.59
CA GLY A 372 -176.55 -43.97 -31.12
C GLY A 372 -177.71 -43.14 -31.67
N THR A 373 -177.49 -41.85 -31.95
CA THR A 373 -178.50 -40.95 -32.53
C THR A 373 -178.68 -41.21 -34.03
N MET A 374 -177.61 -41.52 -34.75
CA MET A 374 -177.66 -41.97 -36.15
C MET A 374 -178.51 -43.23 -36.34
N VAL A 375 -178.42 -44.22 -35.43
CA VAL A 375 -179.17 -45.48 -35.51
C VAL A 375 -180.66 -45.31 -35.18
N ARG A 376 -181.03 -44.35 -34.31
CA ARG A 376 -182.42 -44.17 -33.84
C ARG A 376 -183.25 -43.19 -34.67
N ARG A 377 -182.63 -42.39 -35.54
CA ARG A 377 -183.32 -41.35 -36.32
C ARG A 377 -183.27 -41.54 -37.84
N ASN A 378 -182.79 -42.68 -38.34
CA ASN A 378 -182.73 -42.99 -39.78
C ASN A 378 -182.14 -41.84 -40.63
N LEU A 379 -181.01 -41.29 -40.18
CA LEU A 379 -180.26 -40.23 -40.87
C LEU A 379 -178.83 -40.71 -41.12
N GLY A 380 -178.37 -40.56 -42.36
CA GLY A 380 -177.22 -41.32 -42.88
C GLY A 380 -177.68 -42.66 -43.46
N PRO A 381 -176.81 -43.66 -43.67
CA PRO A 381 -176.94 -44.71 -44.69
C PRO A 381 -178.07 -45.78 -44.50
N TYR A 382 -179.25 -45.40 -43.99
CA TYR A 382 -180.37 -46.28 -43.63
C TYR A 382 -181.76 -45.72 -44.06
N GLN A 383 -181.91 -45.14 -45.26
CA GLN A 383 -183.23 -44.92 -45.90
C GLN A 383 -183.24 -45.40 -47.37
N ASN A 384 -184.09 -46.41 -47.63
CA ASN A 384 -184.48 -47.07 -48.91
C ASN A 384 -183.48 -48.09 -49.53
N LEU A 385 -183.85 -49.39 -49.51
CA LEU A 385 -183.12 -50.58 -50.00
C LEU A 385 -183.74 -51.13 -51.31
N PRO A 386 -182.96 -51.48 -52.37
CA PRO A 386 -182.73 -52.92 -52.71
C PRO A 386 -181.44 -53.26 -53.53
N LYS A 387 -181.00 -54.54 -53.45
CA LYS A 387 -180.09 -55.35 -54.33
C LYS A 387 -179.04 -54.71 -55.28
N ALA A 388 -177.81 -55.28 -55.22
CA ALA A 388 -176.73 -55.40 -56.24
C ALA A 388 -175.98 -54.11 -56.66
N GLN A 389 -174.71 -54.07 -57.09
CA GLN A 389 -173.53 -54.93 -57.18
C GLN A 389 -172.37 -53.99 -57.58
N ASP A 390 -171.15 -54.37 -57.19
CA ASP A 390 -169.86 -54.15 -57.87
C ASP A 390 -169.21 -52.75 -58.05
N ASN A 391 -167.86 -52.87 -58.09
CA ASN A 391 -166.81 -51.92 -58.47
C ASN A 391 -166.34 -50.92 -57.40
N GLU A 392 -165.10 -50.45 -57.38
CA GLU A 392 -163.74 -50.89 -57.76
C GLU A 392 -162.90 -49.64 -57.52
N GLN A 393 -161.70 -49.80 -56.95
CA GLN A 393 -160.47 -49.01 -57.19
C GLN A 393 -160.47 -47.48 -56.90
N VAL A 394 -159.35 -46.99 -56.34
CA VAL A 394 -158.42 -46.06 -57.02
C VAL A 394 -157.31 -45.62 -56.04
N ASP A 395 -156.09 -45.84 -56.55
CA ASP A 395 -154.80 -45.20 -56.31
C ASP A 395 -154.70 -43.90 -55.49
N GLN A 396 -153.57 -43.70 -54.81
CA GLN A 396 -152.52 -42.83 -55.35
C GLN A 396 -151.18 -42.85 -54.62
N LYS A 397 -150.17 -42.67 -55.45
CA LYS A 397 -148.74 -42.88 -55.29
C LYS A 397 -148.06 -41.51 -55.39
N GLY A 398 -147.28 -41.14 -54.38
CA GLY A 398 -146.06 -40.34 -54.48
C GLY A 398 -146.13 -38.85 -54.88
N THR A 399 -145.44 -38.01 -54.09
CA THR A 399 -144.47 -36.97 -54.55
C THR A 399 -143.80 -36.37 -53.29
N LYS A 400 -142.50 -36.59 -53.01
CA LYS A 400 -141.26 -36.11 -53.65
C LYS A 400 -140.92 -34.66 -53.25
N GLU A 401 -139.63 -34.46 -52.96
CA GLU A 401 -138.90 -33.18 -52.81
C GLU A 401 -138.87 -32.60 -51.37
N LYS A 402 -137.76 -32.16 -50.75
CA LYS A 402 -136.38 -31.80 -51.21
C LYS A 402 -135.52 -31.44 -49.94
N PRO A 403 -134.30 -30.89 -50.08
CA PRO A 403 -132.98 -31.43 -49.68
C PRO A 403 -132.58 -31.01 -48.23
N GLY A 404 -131.57 -31.59 -47.59
CA GLY A 404 -130.14 -31.38 -47.87
C GLY A 404 -129.66 -29.96 -47.53
N ALA A 405 -128.95 -29.81 -46.41
CA ALA A 405 -127.82 -28.87 -46.18
C ALA A 405 -127.48 -28.85 -44.68
N LYS A 406 -126.34 -29.42 -44.28
CA LYS A 406 -125.08 -28.67 -44.06
C LYS A 406 -125.23 -27.47 -43.11
N LYS A 407 -124.73 -27.65 -41.89
CA LYS A 407 -123.69 -26.83 -41.25
C LYS A 407 -123.33 -27.53 -39.94
N LYS A 408 -122.02 -27.70 -39.66
CA LYS A 408 -121.27 -26.91 -38.65
C LYS A 408 -122.06 -26.86 -37.34
N THR A 409 -121.47 -27.16 -36.20
CA THR A 409 -120.61 -26.24 -35.42
C THR A 409 -120.37 -27.06 -34.13
N ARG A 410 -119.14 -27.51 -33.89
CA ARG A 410 -118.09 -26.86 -33.08
C ARG A 410 -118.25 -27.19 -31.60
#